data_AF-A0A7X7IQQ8-F1
#
_entry.id   AF-A0A7X7IQQ8-F1
#
_cell.length_a   1.000
_cell.length_b   1.000
_cell.length_c   1.000
_cell.angle_alpha   90.00
_cell.angle_beta   90.00
_cell.angle_gamma   90.00
#
_symmetry.space_group_name_H-M   'P 1'
#
loop_
_entity.id
_entity.type
_entity.pdbx_description
1 polymer ?
#
loop_
_entity_poly.entity_id
_entity_poly.type
_entity_poly.pdbx_seq_one_letter_code
_entity_poly.pdbx_strand_id
1 'polypeptide(L)'
;MILSLLENDGVEMTDNVFVAELTAIEEEIGTRLDDDSIGFLAELRGNGLLQDDEWRRLKGFLRDALHYRREPEKTVDLDETGTLTICPDADPRNADWIRVVRACRLAGYRLPTWAALWLWWLRTDSSAAFWKNVGKIAEQMGFERMAKKTDR
;
A
#
# COMPACT_ATOMS: atom_id res chain seq x y z
N MET A 1 1.30 -41.98 -25.59
CA MET A 1 1.87 -42.24 -24.24
C MET A 1 3.04 -41.27 -24.12
N ILE A 2 3.07 -40.18 -23.35
CA ILE A 2 2.29 -39.67 -22.22
C ILE A 2 2.17 -38.14 -22.39
N LEU A 3 1.06 -37.60 -21.88
CA LEU A 3 0.69 -36.20 -21.76
C LEU A 3 1.67 -35.33 -20.95
N SER A 4 1.46 -34.02 -21.09
CA SER A 4 1.62 -32.98 -20.05
C SER A 4 2.93 -32.20 -20.06
N LEU A 5 2.81 -30.92 -20.41
CA LEU A 5 3.18 -29.77 -19.55
C LEU A 5 2.70 -28.50 -20.26
N LEU A 6 1.39 -28.27 -20.17
CA LEU A 6 0.82 -26.93 -20.15
C LEU A 6 0.74 -26.51 -18.68
N GLU A 7 0.75 -25.19 -18.45
CA GLU A 7 0.54 -24.47 -17.19
C GLU A 7 1.80 -24.05 -16.42
N ASN A 8 2.40 -22.93 -16.84
CA ASN A 8 3.03 -21.98 -15.91
C ASN A 8 3.24 -20.54 -16.42
N ASP A 9 2.68 -20.15 -17.57
CA ASP A 9 2.88 -18.77 -18.11
C ASP A 9 1.85 -17.73 -17.60
N GLY A 10 0.95 -18.13 -16.70
CA GLY A 10 -0.18 -17.29 -16.26
C GLY A 10 0.12 -16.34 -15.10
N VAL A 11 1.17 -16.59 -14.31
CA VAL A 11 1.44 -15.85 -13.06
C VAL A 11 2.39 -14.68 -13.31
N GLU A 12 3.47 -14.86 -14.08
CA GLU A 12 4.42 -13.77 -14.37
C GLU A 12 3.84 -12.64 -15.23
N MET A 13 2.80 -12.91 -16.03
CA MET A 13 2.19 -11.88 -16.89
C MET A 13 1.22 -10.95 -16.16
N THR A 14 0.55 -11.41 -15.10
CA THR A 14 -0.44 -10.60 -14.37
C THR A 14 0.21 -9.59 -13.43
N ASP A 15 1.30 -9.97 -12.76
CA ASP A 15 2.02 -9.09 -11.84
C ASP A 15 2.59 -7.87 -12.59
N ASN A 16 3.03 -8.10 -13.82
CA ASN A 16 3.56 -7.06 -14.68
C ASN A 16 2.51 -6.01 -15.08
N VAL A 17 1.25 -6.40 -15.32
CA VAL A 17 0.19 -5.46 -15.72
C VAL A 17 -0.20 -4.53 -14.58
N PHE A 18 -0.36 -5.05 -13.35
CA PHE A 18 -0.76 -4.21 -12.22
C PHE A 18 0.35 -3.27 -11.75
N VAL A 19 1.60 -3.74 -11.78
CA VAL A 19 2.77 -2.86 -11.54
C VAL A 19 2.82 -1.76 -12.59
N ALA A 20 2.62 -2.08 -13.88
CA ALA A 20 2.62 -1.10 -14.96
C ALA A 20 1.51 -0.06 -14.78
N GLU A 21 0.30 -0.45 -14.34
CA GLU A 21 -0.79 0.49 -14.06
C GLU A 21 -0.43 1.52 -12.99
N LEU A 22 0.22 1.10 -11.89
CA LEU A 22 0.62 2.01 -10.82
C LEU A 22 1.85 2.84 -11.20
N THR A 23 2.80 2.24 -11.92
CA THR A 23 4.01 2.94 -12.41
C THR A 23 3.64 4.03 -13.42
N ALA A 24 2.66 3.79 -14.29
CA ALA A 24 2.16 4.79 -15.22
C ALA A 24 1.63 6.05 -14.51
N ILE A 25 1.07 5.90 -13.29
CA ILE A 25 0.63 7.03 -12.47
C ILE A 25 1.83 7.81 -11.90
N GLU A 26 2.87 7.12 -11.45
CA GLU A 26 4.13 7.78 -11.03
C GLU A 26 4.76 8.58 -12.17
N GLU A 27 4.77 8.01 -13.37
CA GLU A 27 5.28 8.67 -14.59
C GLU A 27 4.43 9.87 -15.01
N GLU A 28 3.09 9.75 -14.97
CA GLU A 28 2.15 10.84 -15.26
C GLU A 28 2.41 12.07 -14.36
N ILE A 29 2.64 11.84 -13.07
CA ILE A 29 2.84 12.91 -12.08
C ILE A 29 4.29 13.40 -12.03
N GLY A 30 5.24 12.55 -12.40
CA GLY A 30 6.68 12.82 -12.35
C GLY A 30 7.25 12.71 -10.94
N THR A 31 6.66 11.86 -10.08
CA THR A 31 7.08 11.65 -8.69
C THR A 31 6.86 10.18 -8.32
N ARG A 32 7.70 9.64 -7.45
CA ARG A 32 7.63 8.24 -7.01
C ARG A 32 7.33 8.12 -5.52
N LEU A 33 6.77 6.99 -5.13
CA LEU A 33 6.73 6.57 -3.72
C LEU A 33 8.15 6.32 -3.17
N ASP A 34 8.27 6.29 -1.84
CA ASP A 34 9.52 6.18 -1.07
C ASP A 34 9.66 4.80 -0.44
N ASP A 35 8.76 3.89 -0.77
CA ASP A 35 8.75 2.51 -0.28
C ASP A 35 8.22 1.55 -1.36
N ASP A 36 8.26 0.26 -1.05
CA ASP A 36 7.93 -0.83 -1.99
C ASP A 36 6.40 -1.04 -2.16
N SER A 37 5.58 -0.03 -1.90
CA SER A 37 4.12 -0.17 -1.90
C SER A 37 3.56 -0.54 -3.28
N ILE A 38 4.15 -0.08 -4.38
CA ILE A 38 3.66 -0.41 -5.73
C ILE A 38 3.71 -1.91 -5.98
N GLY A 39 4.88 -2.52 -5.80
CA GLY A 39 5.06 -3.96 -6.01
C GLY A 39 4.14 -4.76 -5.10
N PHE A 40 4.08 -4.40 -3.83
CA PHE A 40 3.24 -5.12 -2.87
C PHE A 40 1.74 -5.02 -3.20
N LEU A 41 1.24 -3.85 -3.57
CA LEU A 41 -0.18 -3.66 -3.91
C LEU A 41 -0.56 -4.36 -5.22
N ALA A 42 0.35 -4.38 -6.20
CA ALA A 42 0.17 -5.13 -7.43
C ALA A 42 0.06 -6.64 -7.16
N GLU A 43 0.91 -7.19 -6.30
CA GLU A 43 0.85 -8.60 -5.88
C GLU A 43 -0.48 -8.94 -5.17
N LEU A 44 -0.96 -8.06 -4.29
CA LEU A 44 -2.27 -8.24 -3.65
C LEU A 44 -3.41 -8.25 -4.70
N ARG A 45 -3.32 -7.42 -5.74
CA ARG A 45 -4.30 -7.41 -6.83
C ARG A 45 -4.21 -8.66 -7.70
N GLY A 46 -3.01 -9.09 -8.08
CA GLY A 46 -2.74 -10.30 -8.85
C GLY A 46 -3.29 -11.55 -8.16
N ASN A 47 -3.19 -11.61 -6.83
CA ASN A 47 -3.74 -12.69 -6.02
C ASN A 47 -5.25 -12.54 -5.70
N GLY A 48 -5.93 -11.53 -6.25
CA GLY A 48 -7.38 -11.34 -6.10
C GLY A 48 -7.83 -10.84 -4.72
N LEU A 49 -6.91 -10.35 -3.87
CA LEU A 49 -7.27 -9.80 -2.55
C LEU A 49 -7.90 -8.40 -2.65
N LEU A 50 -7.61 -7.68 -3.74
CA LEU A 50 -8.19 -6.38 -4.04
C LEU A 50 -9.19 -6.53 -5.20
N GLN A 51 -10.43 -6.10 -4.96
CA GLN A 51 -11.49 -6.06 -5.97
C GLN A 51 -11.34 -4.84 -6.89
N ASP A 52 -12.04 -4.81 -8.01
CA ASP A 52 -11.91 -3.75 -9.02
C ASP A 52 -12.24 -2.34 -8.49
N ASP A 53 -13.25 -2.23 -7.62
CA ASP A 53 -13.63 -0.98 -6.98
C ASP A 53 -12.57 -0.50 -6.00
N GLU A 54 -11.99 -1.41 -5.23
CA GLU A 54 -10.89 -1.13 -4.31
C GLU A 54 -9.62 -0.72 -5.06
N TRP A 55 -9.30 -1.42 -6.15
CA TRP A 55 -8.18 -1.09 -7.02
C TRP A 55 -8.33 0.31 -7.64
N ARG A 56 -9.54 0.66 -8.08
CA ARG A 56 -9.85 2.01 -8.58
C ARG A 56 -9.62 3.07 -7.51
N ARG A 57 -10.09 2.83 -6.27
CA ARG A 57 -9.90 3.76 -5.15
C ARG A 57 -8.43 3.90 -4.76
N LEU A 58 -7.69 2.80 -4.75
CA LEU A 58 -6.24 2.78 -4.49
C LEU A 58 -5.46 3.64 -5.49
N LYS A 59 -5.79 3.55 -6.79
CA LYS A 59 -5.21 4.43 -7.81
C LYS A 59 -5.53 5.91 -7.56
N GLY A 60 -6.66 6.23 -6.95
CA GLY A 60 -6.98 7.57 -6.46
C GLY A 60 -6.04 7.99 -5.33
N PHE A 61 -5.92 7.17 -4.29
CA PHE A 61 -5.02 7.44 -3.16
C PHE A 61 -3.56 7.60 -3.59
N LEU A 62 -3.09 6.82 -4.56
CA LEU A 62 -1.76 6.96 -5.13
C LEU A 62 -1.56 8.33 -5.79
N ARG A 63 -2.51 8.77 -6.63
CA ARG A 63 -2.44 10.10 -7.26
C ARG A 63 -2.36 11.20 -6.21
N ASP A 64 -3.23 11.14 -5.21
CA ASP A 64 -3.26 12.11 -4.12
C ASP A 64 -1.90 12.14 -3.41
N ALA A 65 -1.38 10.98 -2.99
CA ALA A 65 -0.09 10.85 -2.33
C ALA A 65 1.08 11.41 -3.16
N LEU A 66 1.11 11.15 -4.46
CA LEU A 66 2.15 11.64 -5.35
C LEU A 66 2.06 13.16 -5.58
N HIS A 67 0.86 13.71 -5.69
CA HIS A 67 0.65 15.16 -5.74
C HIS A 67 1.13 15.85 -4.46
N TYR A 68 0.80 15.31 -3.28
CA TYR A 68 1.33 15.84 -2.01
C TYR A 68 2.85 15.81 -1.98
N ARG A 69 3.46 14.71 -2.40
CA ARG A 69 4.91 14.55 -2.39
C ARG A 69 5.66 15.43 -3.38
N ARG A 70 5.01 15.85 -4.45
CA ARG A 70 5.58 16.80 -5.41
C ARG A 70 5.70 18.22 -4.84
N GLU A 71 4.89 18.56 -3.83
CA GLU A 71 4.88 19.88 -3.17
C GLU A 71 5.15 19.79 -1.65
N PRO A 72 6.32 19.23 -1.22
CA PRO A 72 6.58 18.93 0.19
C PRO A 72 6.79 20.18 1.07
N GLU A 73 6.95 21.37 0.47
CA GLU A 73 7.25 22.62 1.18
C GLU A 73 6.02 23.27 1.84
N LYS A 74 4.80 22.77 1.60
CA LYS A 74 3.56 23.26 2.21
C LYS A 74 3.20 22.52 3.50
N THR A 75 4.16 22.27 4.39
CA THR A 75 3.89 21.57 5.66
C THR A 75 3.41 22.48 6.79
N VAL A 76 3.51 23.80 6.59
CA VAL A 76 3.08 24.81 7.56
C VAL A 76 2.33 25.89 6.79
N ASP A 77 1.09 26.15 7.19
CA ASP A 77 0.26 27.20 6.61
C ASP A 77 -0.10 28.23 7.69
N LEU A 78 -0.33 29.47 7.29
CA LEU A 78 -0.85 30.49 8.20
C LEU A 78 -2.37 30.49 8.09
N ASP A 79 -3.07 30.28 9.20
CA ASP A 79 -4.52 30.43 9.20
C ASP A 79 -4.94 31.90 8.98
N GLU A 80 -6.25 32.14 8.86
CA GLU A 80 -6.81 33.50 8.66
C GLU A 80 -6.43 34.49 9.77
N THR A 81 -5.90 34.02 10.90
CA THR A 81 -5.44 34.83 12.04
C THR A 81 -3.93 35.04 12.05
N GLY A 82 -3.18 34.47 11.10
CA GLY A 82 -1.73 34.52 11.04
C GLY A 82 -1.04 33.56 12.02
N THR A 83 -1.75 32.55 12.51
CA THR A 83 -1.18 31.50 13.37
C THR A 83 -0.57 30.41 12.51
N LEU A 84 0.66 29.97 12.84
CA LEU A 84 1.27 28.80 12.20
C LEU A 84 0.42 27.57 12.53
N THR A 85 -0.22 27.03 11.51
CA THR A 85 -0.95 25.77 11.55
C THR A 85 -0.15 24.70 10.84
N ILE A 86 -0.14 23.50 11.40
CA ILE A 86 0.33 22.33 10.66
C ILE A 86 -0.63 22.20 9.48
N CYS A 87 -0.09 22.19 8.26
CA CYS A 87 -0.93 22.02 7.09
C CYS A 87 -1.72 20.71 7.24
N PRO A 88 -3.05 20.72 7.09
CA PRO A 88 -3.86 19.50 7.06
C PRO A 88 -3.36 18.48 6.02
N ASP A 89 -2.57 18.94 5.05
CA ASP A 89 -1.91 18.17 3.99
C ASP A 89 -0.52 17.60 4.39
N ALA A 90 -0.16 17.65 5.68
CA ALA A 90 1.01 16.94 6.19
C ALA A 90 0.92 15.44 5.89
N ASP A 91 2.07 14.79 5.63
CA ASP A 91 2.14 13.36 5.23
C ASP A 91 1.14 12.50 6.04
N PRO A 92 0.11 11.92 5.39
CA PRO A 92 -0.98 11.26 6.09
C PRO A 92 -0.48 10.04 6.89
N ARG A 93 0.68 9.48 6.55
CA ARG A 93 1.32 8.42 7.35
C ARG A 93 1.70 8.89 8.75
N ASN A 94 2.04 10.17 8.92
CA ASN A 94 2.36 10.76 10.21
C ASN A 94 1.11 11.01 11.06
N ALA A 95 -0.01 11.41 10.45
CA ALA A 95 -1.28 11.56 11.15
C ALA A 95 -1.88 10.20 11.54
N ASP A 96 -1.74 9.20 10.67
CA ASP A 96 -2.37 7.88 10.78
C ASP A 96 -1.38 6.74 11.11
N TRP A 97 -0.23 7.03 11.72
CA TRP A 97 0.80 6.03 12.03
C TRP A 97 0.26 4.85 12.85
N ILE A 98 -0.74 5.09 13.71
CA ILE A 98 -1.41 4.03 14.48
C ILE A 98 -2.13 3.03 13.56
N ARG A 99 -2.74 3.51 12.46
CA ARG A 99 -3.43 2.67 11.47
C ARG A 99 -2.43 1.79 10.73
N VAL A 100 -1.31 2.37 10.30
CA VAL A 100 -0.18 1.63 9.69
C VAL A 100 0.31 0.52 10.63
N VAL A 101 0.58 0.85 11.90
CA VAL A 101 1.04 -0.15 12.88
C VAL A 101 -0.01 -1.25 13.10
N ARG A 102 -1.30 -0.91 13.12
CA ARG A 102 -2.38 -1.91 13.27
C ARG A 102 -2.46 -2.84 12.05
N ALA A 103 -2.37 -2.31 10.84
CA ALA A 103 -2.32 -3.11 9.61
C ALA A 103 -1.14 -4.10 9.65
N CYS A 104 0.07 -3.62 9.98
CA CYS A 104 1.25 -4.48 10.14
C CYS A 104 1.06 -5.56 11.22
N ARG A 105 0.42 -5.24 12.34
CA ARG A 105 0.12 -6.23 13.41
C ARG A 105 -0.88 -7.28 12.97
N LEU A 106 -1.94 -6.88 12.27
CA LEU A 106 -2.94 -7.82 11.76
C LEU A 106 -2.37 -8.74 10.68
N ALA A 107 -1.49 -8.21 9.82
CA ALA A 107 -0.77 -8.99 8.82
C ALA A 107 0.32 -9.87 9.44
N GLY A 108 0.94 -9.43 10.54
CA GLY A 108 2.07 -10.11 11.19
C GLY A 108 3.44 -9.78 10.57
N TYR A 109 3.50 -8.83 9.65
CA TYR A 109 4.71 -8.44 8.89
C TYR A 109 4.85 -6.92 8.84
N ARG A 110 6.07 -6.43 8.63
CA ARG A 110 6.36 -5.02 8.36
C ARG A 110 6.02 -4.72 6.91
N LEU A 111 4.83 -4.18 6.69
CA LEU A 111 4.35 -3.80 5.36
C LEU A 111 4.94 -2.44 4.94
N PRO A 112 5.06 -2.18 3.62
CA PRO A 112 5.27 -0.83 3.11
C PRO A 112 4.23 0.15 3.67
N THR A 113 4.67 1.35 4.03
CA THR A 113 3.87 2.30 4.82
C THR A 113 2.65 2.82 4.07
N TRP A 114 2.78 3.16 2.78
CA TRP A 114 1.64 3.59 1.96
C TRP A 114 0.64 2.47 1.76
N ALA A 115 1.11 1.26 1.45
CA ALA A 115 0.24 0.10 1.32
C ALA A 115 -0.50 -0.20 2.62
N ALA A 116 0.18 -0.21 3.77
CA ALA A 116 -0.45 -0.44 5.07
C ALA A 116 -1.56 0.58 5.37
N LEU A 117 -1.30 1.86 5.08
CA LEU A 117 -2.27 2.95 5.26
C LEU A 117 -3.50 2.75 4.36
N TRP A 118 -3.29 2.54 3.06
CA TRP A 118 -4.38 2.42 2.10
C TRP A 118 -5.21 1.16 2.29
N LEU A 119 -4.58 0.02 2.60
CA LEU A 119 -5.30 -1.21 2.93
C LEU A 119 -6.21 -1.01 4.15
N TRP A 120 -5.74 -0.26 5.16
CA TRP A 120 -6.57 0.11 6.30
C TRP A 120 -7.74 1.05 5.93
N TRP A 121 -7.52 2.02 5.04
CA TRP A 121 -8.59 2.90 4.57
C TRP A 121 -9.64 2.18 3.70
N LEU A 122 -9.22 1.18 2.92
CA LEU A 122 -10.11 0.36 2.09
C LEU A 122 -10.92 -0.63 2.94
N ARG A 123 -10.29 -1.27 3.92
CA ARG A 123 -10.89 -2.30 4.77
C ARG A 123 -11.03 -1.80 6.21
N THR A 124 -12.19 -1.23 6.51
CA THR A 124 -12.54 -0.83 7.87
C THR A 124 -12.91 -2.01 8.76
N ASP A 125 -13.21 -3.18 8.18
CA ASP A 125 -13.44 -4.42 8.92
C ASP A 125 -12.11 -5.12 9.20
N SER A 126 -11.84 -5.39 10.48
CA SER A 126 -10.61 -6.07 10.94
C SER A 126 -10.62 -7.57 10.62
N SER A 127 -11.10 -7.96 9.43
CA SER A 127 -11.28 -9.36 9.01
C SER A 127 -9.96 -10.12 9.11
N ALA A 128 -9.88 -11.04 10.08
CA ALA A 128 -8.68 -11.83 10.32
C ALA A 128 -8.26 -12.65 9.09
N ALA A 129 -9.23 -13.09 8.28
CA ALA A 129 -8.95 -13.87 7.07
C ALA A 129 -8.23 -13.02 6.01
N PHE A 130 -8.69 -11.78 5.79
CA PHE A 130 -8.06 -10.85 4.85
C PHE A 130 -6.61 -10.58 5.26
N TRP A 131 -6.41 -10.12 6.51
CA TRP A 131 -5.07 -9.76 6.98
C TRP A 131 -4.11 -10.95 7.04
N LYS A 132 -4.61 -12.16 7.31
CA LYS A 132 -3.81 -13.38 7.20
C LYS A 132 -3.32 -13.63 5.77
N ASN A 133 -4.15 -13.39 4.76
CA ASN A 133 -3.75 -13.56 3.36
C ASN A 133 -2.78 -12.44 2.92
N VAL A 134 -3.00 -11.20 3.37
CA VAL A 134 -2.03 -10.10 3.19
C VAL A 134 -0.66 -10.48 3.78
N GLY A 135 -0.64 -11.06 4.99
CA GLY A 135 0.57 -11.53 5.64
C GLY A 135 1.29 -12.65 4.87
N LYS A 136 0.55 -13.58 4.25
CA LYS A 136 1.14 -14.64 3.42
C LYS A 136 1.85 -14.07 2.19
N ILE A 137 1.24 -13.10 1.51
CA ILE A 137 1.86 -12.43 0.36
C ILE A 137 3.08 -11.64 0.82
N ALA A 138 2.99 -10.97 1.98
CA ALA A 138 4.13 -10.28 2.55
C ALA A 138 5.32 -11.22 2.85
N GLU A 139 5.03 -12.43 3.36
CA GLU A 139 6.03 -13.48 3.56
C GLU A 139 6.68 -13.95 2.26
N GLN A 140 5.87 -14.17 1.22
CA GLN A 140 6.34 -14.60 -0.11
C GLN A 140 7.27 -13.56 -0.74
N MET A 141 6.99 -12.27 -0.53
CA MET A 141 7.82 -11.16 -0.98
C MET A 141 9.03 -10.89 -0.07
N GLY A 142 9.19 -11.62 1.03
CA GLY A 142 10.34 -11.51 1.92
C GLY A 142 10.31 -10.34 2.91
N PHE A 143 9.14 -9.76 3.19
CA PHE A 143 9.03 -8.71 4.21
C PHE A 143 9.33 -9.26 5.62
N GLU A 144 9.88 -8.40 6.48
CA GLU A 144 10.28 -8.79 7.84
C GLU A 144 9.05 -9.13 8.70
N ARG A 145 9.10 -10.24 9.45
CA ARG A 145 8.07 -10.54 10.45
C ARG A 145 8.08 -9.51 11.57
N MET A 146 6.90 -9.13 12.03
CA MET A 146 6.78 -8.36 13.26
C MET A 146 7.24 -9.23 14.43
N ALA A 147 8.21 -8.74 15.21
CA ALA A 147 8.64 -9.41 16.42
C ALA A 147 7.42 -9.66 17.32
N LYS A 148 7.14 -10.91 17.66
CA LYS A 148 6.19 -11.22 18.73
C LYS A 148 6.72 -10.54 19.98
N LYS A 149 5.92 -9.67 20.61
CA LYS A 149 6.22 -9.27 21.99
C LYS A 149 6.37 -10.55 22.78
N THR A 150 7.59 -10.83 23.22
CA THR A 150 7.80 -11.76 24.32
C THR A 150 7.20 -11.04 25.51
N ASP A 151 6.03 -11.48 25.95
CA ASP A 151 5.45 -11.00 27.20
C ASP A 151 6.50 -11.21 28.30
N ARG A 152 6.96 -10.10 28.89
CA ARG A 152 7.72 -10.07 30.12
C ARG A 152 6.77 -9.69 31.24
#